data_AF-A0A8E0IDT6-F1
#
_entry.id   AF-A0A8E0IDT6-F1
#
_cell.length_a   1.000
_cell.length_b   1.000
_cell.length_c   1.000
_cell.angle_alpha   90.00
_cell.angle_beta   90.00
_cell.angle_gamma   90.00
#
_symmetry.space_group_name_H-M   'P 1'
#
loop_
_entity.id
_entity.type
_entity.pdbx_description
1 polymer ?
#
loop_
_entity_poly.entity_id
_entity_poly.type
_entity_poly.pdbx_seq_one_letter_code
_entity_poly.pdbx_strand_id
1 'polypeptide(L)'
;MPFDLAKYPQNYTTVNQNVPIFENGFKQTVVAAQKAKTTRAQTYFDSLDALGRTQTVSAIITYGMMHSHASSVRKRPAFPKTTKVSGEYADGVYNKNLQQWFGRSNNNRMAQLNGYRGYLYNKSHLLAWSLGGDMQTHNVILGTRAQNVGTNDQRNPGGMAYTETLTRNYLSSHQDDAVAYQVIPIYVGQELVPRGTHVLVQSIDNPIKFHLNVWVFNTQAGITIP
;
A
#
# COMPACT_ATOMS: atom_id res chain seq x y z
N MET A 1 -17.77 -0.09 -4.13
CA MET A 1 -18.23 -1.15 -3.21
C MET A 1 -18.16 -0.63 -1.78
N PRO A 2 -19.27 -0.54 -1.04
CA PRO A 2 -19.26 -0.09 0.35
C PRO A 2 -18.57 -1.10 1.27
N PHE A 3 -17.96 -0.62 2.34
CA PHE A 3 -17.39 -1.48 3.38
C PHE A 3 -18.51 -2.07 4.25
N ASP A 4 -18.36 -3.35 4.60
CA ASP A 4 -19.26 -4.12 5.45
C ASP A 4 -18.39 -5.04 6.30
N LEU A 5 -18.38 -4.82 7.62
CA LEU A 5 -17.51 -5.55 8.54
C LEU A 5 -17.83 -7.06 8.58
N ALA A 6 -19.11 -7.43 8.41
CA ALA A 6 -19.49 -8.83 8.43
C ALA A 6 -18.98 -9.58 7.18
N LYS A 7 -18.90 -8.88 6.05
CA LYS A 7 -18.39 -9.44 4.78
C LYS A 7 -16.87 -9.34 4.66
N TYR A 8 -16.28 -8.26 5.17
CA TYR A 8 -14.87 -7.93 5.00
C TYR A 8 -14.19 -7.71 6.36
N PRO A 9 -14.17 -8.70 7.26
CA PRO A 9 -13.67 -8.54 8.63
C PRO A 9 -12.18 -8.18 8.68
N GLN A 10 -11.43 -8.52 7.62
CA GLN A 10 -10.00 -8.21 7.48
C GLN A 10 -9.72 -6.95 6.66
N ASN A 11 -10.72 -6.09 6.43
CA ASN A 11 -10.56 -4.81 5.72
C ASN A 11 -10.04 -4.92 4.27
N TYR A 12 -10.22 -6.07 3.63
CA TYR A 12 -9.96 -6.25 2.21
C TYR A 12 -10.99 -7.21 1.58
N THR A 13 -11.02 -7.24 0.26
CA THR A 13 -11.71 -8.29 -0.50
C THR A 13 -11.03 -8.51 -1.84
N THR A 14 -11.14 -9.73 -2.36
CA THR A 14 -10.69 -10.07 -3.72
C THR A 14 -11.67 -9.54 -4.74
N VAL A 15 -11.17 -8.97 -5.83
CA VAL A 15 -11.98 -8.44 -6.93
C VAL A 15 -11.55 -9.04 -8.26
N ASN A 16 -12.39 -8.88 -9.29
CA ASN A 16 -12.12 -9.35 -10.66
C ASN A 16 -11.68 -10.83 -10.74
N GLN A 17 -12.36 -11.72 -9.99
CA GLN A 17 -12.01 -13.15 -9.95
C GLN A 17 -10.53 -13.42 -9.59
N ASN A 18 -9.93 -12.52 -8.81
CA ASN A 18 -8.52 -12.50 -8.44
C ASN A 18 -7.54 -12.22 -9.61
N VAL A 19 -8.01 -11.95 -10.83
CA VAL A 19 -7.14 -11.77 -12.00
C VAL A 19 -6.58 -10.34 -12.03
N PRO A 20 -5.26 -10.13 -11.87
CA PRO A 20 -4.68 -8.79 -11.89
C PRO A 20 -4.64 -8.22 -13.31
N ILE A 21 -4.97 -6.94 -13.45
CA ILE A 21 -4.83 -6.19 -14.70
C ILE A 21 -4.01 -4.94 -14.39
N PHE A 22 -2.71 -4.99 -14.70
CA PHE A 22 -1.80 -3.87 -14.45
C PHE A 22 -2.14 -2.65 -15.33
N GLU A 23 -2.03 -1.47 -14.75
CA GLU A 23 -2.39 -0.19 -15.36
C GLU A 23 -1.16 0.59 -15.86
N ASN A 24 -1.43 1.54 -16.76
CA ASN A 24 -0.46 2.49 -17.32
C ASN A 24 0.76 1.79 -17.95
N GLY A 25 1.90 2.50 -18.00
CA GLY A 25 3.16 1.98 -18.56
C GLY A 25 3.68 0.72 -17.85
N PHE A 26 3.23 0.44 -16.64
CA PHE A 26 3.66 -0.72 -15.88
C PHE A 26 3.19 -2.04 -16.50
N LYS A 27 2.05 -2.05 -17.20
CA LYS A 27 1.58 -3.21 -17.97
C LYS A 27 2.65 -3.70 -18.95
N GLN A 28 3.26 -2.78 -19.69
CA GLN A 28 4.32 -3.10 -20.64
C GLN A 28 5.58 -3.59 -19.92
N THR A 29 5.93 -2.99 -18.78
CA THR A 29 7.03 -3.47 -17.94
C THR A 29 6.82 -4.92 -17.49
N VAL A 30 5.62 -5.29 -17.05
CA VAL A 30 5.30 -6.66 -16.62
C VAL A 30 5.41 -7.64 -17.79
N VAL A 31 4.84 -7.31 -18.95
CA VAL A 31 4.93 -8.16 -20.14
C VAL A 31 6.38 -8.38 -20.57
N ALA A 32 7.19 -7.31 -20.58
CA ALA A 32 8.61 -7.40 -20.90
C ALA A 32 9.37 -8.24 -19.86
N ALA A 33 9.08 -8.05 -18.58
CA ALA A 33 9.66 -8.79 -17.47
C ALA A 33 9.36 -10.29 -17.57
N GLN A 34 8.11 -10.67 -17.86
CA GLN A 34 7.67 -12.06 -18.05
C GLN A 34 8.36 -12.70 -19.26
N LYS A 35 8.41 -12.00 -20.40
CA LYS A 35 9.10 -12.49 -21.61
C LYS A 35 10.59 -12.74 -21.36
N ALA A 36 11.23 -11.86 -20.59
CA ALA A 36 12.64 -11.95 -20.26
C ALA A 36 12.94 -12.84 -19.03
N LYS A 37 11.90 -13.33 -18.32
CA LYS A 37 12.02 -13.97 -17.00
C LYS A 37 12.94 -13.19 -16.06
N THR A 38 12.75 -11.86 -16.02
CA THR A 38 13.70 -10.98 -15.32
C THR A 38 13.54 -11.08 -13.81
N THR A 39 14.69 -11.07 -13.12
CA THR A 39 14.80 -10.91 -11.67
C THR A 39 15.45 -9.58 -11.30
N ARG A 40 15.32 -8.56 -12.17
CA ARG A 40 15.84 -7.23 -11.91
C ARG A 40 14.83 -6.39 -11.14
N ALA A 41 15.19 -6.02 -9.92
CA ALA A 41 14.36 -5.16 -9.08
C ALA A 41 14.18 -3.78 -9.71
N GLN A 42 12.93 -3.30 -9.74
CA GLN A 42 12.55 -2.00 -10.28
C GLN A 42 11.44 -1.41 -9.42
N THR A 43 11.45 -0.10 -9.22
CA THR A 43 10.40 0.60 -8.44
C THR A 43 10.10 1.93 -9.10
N TYR A 44 8.82 2.21 -9.23
CA TYR A 44 8.27 3.41 -9.85
C TYR A 44 7.30 4.05 -8.88
N PHE A 45 7.55 5.31 -8.55
CA PHE A 45 6.68 6.13 -7.73
C PHE A 45 6.11 7.22 -8.63
N ASP A 46 4.79 7.25 -8.78
CA ASP A 46 4.15 8.37 -9.46
C ASP A 46 4.32 9.64 -8.62
N SER A 47 4.45 10.77 -9.31
CA SER A 47 4.46 12.07 -8.64
C SER A 47 3.13 12.35 -7.96
N LEU A 48 3.14 13.17 -6.91
CA LEU A 48 1.89 13.63 -6.30
C LEU A 48 1.04 14.37 -7.34
N ASP A 49 -0.28 14.24 -7.25
CA ASP A 49 -1.17 14.94 -8.17
C ASP A 49 -1.29 16.44 -7.86
N ALA A 50 -2.14 17.15 -8.60
CA ALA A 50 -2.35 18.58 -8.42
C ALA A 50 -2.89 18.97 -7.03
N LEU A 51 -3.50 18.02 -6.31
CA LEU A 51 -3.98 18.20 -4.94
C LEU A 51 -2.95 17.72 -3.91
N GLY A 52 -1.76 17.30 -4.32
CA GLY A 52 -0.71 16.80 -3.44
C GLY A 52 -1.00 15.41 -2.88
N ARG A 53 -1.83 14.62 -3.56
CA ARG A 53 -2.22 13.27 -3.16
C ARG A 53 -1.25 12.26 -3.74
N THR A 54 -0.88 11.27 -2.93
CA THR A 54 -0.09 10.12 -3.35
C THR A 54 -0.79 9.36 -4.46
N GLN A 55 -0.05 9.02 -5.52
CA GLN A 55 -0.57 8.29 -6.68
C GLN A 55 -0.03 6.86 -6.70
N THR A 56 -0.05 6.20 -7.84
CA THR A 56 0.30 4.78 -7.99
C THR A 56 1.77 4.51 -7.63
N VAL A 57 2.01 3.38 -6.99
CA VAL A 57 3.36 2.81 -6.84
C VAL A 57 3.39 1.45 -7.51
N SER A 58 4.39 1.21 -8.34
CA SER A 58 4.58 -0.05 -9.06
C SER A 58 6.00 -0.57 -8.85
N ALA A 59 6.17 -1.89 -8.72
CA ALA A 59 7.48 -2.49 -8.51
C ALA A 59 7.58 -3.90 -9.10
N ILE A 60 8.77 -4.23 -9.60
CA ILE A 60 9.23 -5.61 -9.77
C ILE A 60 10.05 -5.93 -8.52
N ILE A 61 9.49 -6.73 -7.62
CA ILE A 61 10.08 -7.08 -6.33
C ILE A 61 10.79 -8.41 -6.48
N THR A 62 12.05 -8.47 -6.03
CA THR A 62 12.86 -9.69 -6.07
C THR A 62 13.11 -10.19 -4.64
N TYR A 63 13.51 -11.45 -4.50
CA TYR A 63 13.91 -11.96 -3.20
C TYR A 63 15.04 -11.13 -2.58
N GLY A 64 16.06 -10.75 -3.37
CA GLY A 64 17.16 -9.92 -2.90
C GLY A 64 16.70 -8.56 -2.34
N MET A 65 15.79 -7.87 -3.05
CA MET A 65 15.22 -6.60 -2.62
C MET A 65 14.41 -6.74 -1.31
N MET A 66 13.58 -7.78 -1.22
CA MET A 66 12.80 -8.08 -0.01
C MET A 66 13.72 -8.45 1.16
N HIS A 67 14.68 -9.34 0.93
CA HIS A 67 15.58 -9.86 1.96
C HIS A 67 16.46 -8.76 2.56
N SER A 68 17.00 -7.85 1.74
CA SER A 68 17.81 -6.72 2.22
C SER A 68 17.02 -5.73 3.09
N HIS A 69 15.69 -5.80 3.09
CA HIS A 69 14.80 -4.98 3.90
C HIS A 69 14.08 -5.76 5.02
N ALA A 70 14.40 -7.05 5.19
CA ALA A 70 13.92 -7.82 6.33
C ALA A 70 14.38 -7.18 7.65
N SER A 71 13.53 -7.20 8.67
CA SER A 71 13.85 -6.58 9.96
C SER A 71 15.05 -7.21 10.67
N SER A 72 15.37 -8.46 10.36
CA SER A 72 16.57 -9.17 10.82
C SER A 72 17.85 -8.69 10.11
N VAL A 73 17.73 -8.06 8.94
CA VAL A 73 18.86 -7.61 8.11
C VAL A 73 19.06 -6.10 8.24
N ARG A 74 17.97 -5.33 8.21
CA ARG A 74 18.03 -3.86 8.21
C ARG A 74 16.92 -3.27 9.06
N LYS A 75 17.31 -2.46 10.04
CA LYS A 75 16.36 -1.66 10.82
C LYS A 75 15.64 -0.68 9.90
N ARG A 76 14.30 -0.68 9.97
CA ARG A 76 13.47 0.30 9.26
C ARG A 76 13.79 1.72 9.76
N PRO A 77 14.08 2.68 8.87
CA PRO A 77 14.27 4.07 9.25
C PRO A 77 12.96 4.69 9.73
N ALA A 78 13.07 5.71 10.58
CA ALA A 78 11.92 6.54 10.92
C ALA A 78 11.45 7.34 9.70
N PHE A 79 10.18 7.73 9.69
CA PHE A 79 9.69 8.67 8.68
C PHE A 79 10.41 10.03 8.83
N PRO A 80 10.95 10.60 7.74
CA PRO A 80 11.38 11.98 7.72
C PRO A 80 10.28 12.94 8.20
N LYS A 81 10.66 14.06 8.83
CA LYS A 81 9.70 15.11 9.24
C LYS A 81 8.96 15.73 8.06
N THR A 82 9.54 15.63 6.87
CA THR A 82 8.98 16.09 5.59
C THR A 82 7.94 15.13 5.01
N THR A 83 7.88 13.89 5.49
CA THR A 83 6.88 12.90 5.05
C THR A 83 5.53 13.25 5.66
N LYS A 84 4.75 14.05 4.92
CA LYS A 84 3.43 14.53 5.31
C LYS A 84 2.47 14.31 4.16
N VAL A 85 1.32 13.71 4.44
CA VAL A 85 0.40 13.21 3.41
C VAL A 85 -0.86 14.05 3.30
N SER A 86 -1.53 13.97 2.16
CA SER A 86 -2.84 14.58 1.96
C SER A 86 -3.84 14.09 3.04
N GLY A 87 -4.59 15.03 3.61
CA GLY A 87 -5.56 14.76 4.67
C GLY A 87 -4.98 14.62 6.09
N GLU A 88 -3.65 14.65 6.27
CA GLU A 88 -3.04 14.50 7.62
C GLU A 88 -3.42 15.63 8.59
N TYR A 89 -3.69 16.82 8.07
CA TYR A 89 -4.01 18.02 8.85
C TYR A 89 -5.37 18.59 8.45
N ALA A 90 -6.18 18.99 9.43
CA ALA A 90 -7.45 19.68 9.22
C ALA A 90 -7.25 21.06 8.57
N ASP A 91 -6.14 21.73 8.92
CA ASP A 91 -5.69 23.01 8.39
C ASP A 91 -4.59 22.85 7.32
N GLY A 92 -4.58 21.69 6.65
CA GLY A 92 -3.53 21.32 5.70
C GLY A 92 -3.49 22.25 4.49
N VAL A 93 -2.29 22.72 4.14
CA VAL A 93 -2.00 23.45 2.90
C VAL A 93 -0.88 22.73 2.15
N TYR A 94 -1.14 22.39 0.89
CA TYR A 94 -0.16 21.76 0.01
C TYR A 94 0.68 22.81 -0.72
N ASN A 95 2.00 22.70 -0.59
CA ASN A 95 2.94 23.50 -1.37
C ASN A 95 3.43 22.67 -2.56
N LYS A 96 2.96 23.00 -3.76
CA LYS A 96 3.30 22.30 -5.01
C LYS A 96 4.79 22.40 -5.37
N ASN A 97 5.45 23.52 -5.07
CA ASN A 97 6.86 23.70 -5.40
C ASN A 97 7.76 22.82 -4.53
N LEU A 98 7.39 22.63 -3.26
CA LEU A 98 8.12 21.78 -2.32
C LEU A 98 7.63 20.33 -2.32
N GLN A 99 6.51 20.03 -3.01
CA GLN A 99 5.83 18.73 -2.97
C GLN A 99 5.54 18.28 -1.53
N GLN A 100 5.13 19.22 -0.66
CA GLN A 100 4.99 18.98 0.78
C GLN A 100 3.72 19.61 1.35
N TRP A 101 3.15 18.91 2.34
CA TRP A 101 2.04 19.40 3.14
C TRP A 101 2.52 20.14 4.39
N PHE A 102 1.83 21.21 4.74
CA PHE A 102 2.02 21.97 5.97
C PHE A 102 0.70 22.08 6.71
N GLY A 103 0.75 22.09 8.04
CA GLY A 103 -0.42 22.16 8.90
C GLY A 103 -0.01 22.04 10.36
N ARG A 104 -0.90 22.46 11.27
CA ARG A 104 -0.69 22.43 12.72
C ARG A 104 -1.71 21.53 13.43
N SER A 105 -2.91 21.44 12.90
CA SER A 105 -4.03 20.69 13.49
C SER A 105 -4.10 19.29 12.89
N ASN A 106 -3.47 18.31 13.54
CA ASN A 106 -3.42 16.94 13.05
C ASN A 106 -4.80 16.24 13.15
N ASN A 107 -5.21 15.54 12.08
CA ASN A 107 -6.46 14.77 12.03
C ASN A 107 -6.38 13.43 12.76
N ASN A 108 -5.19 12.97 13.15
CA ASN A 108 -5.00 11.73 13.87
C ASN A 108 -5.40 11.87 15.34
N ARG A 109 -6.05 10.83 15.86
CA ARG A 109 -6.55 10.77 17.22
C ARG A 109 -6.51 9.34 17.72
N MET A 110 -6.43 9.18 19.04
CA MET A 110 -6.66 7.89 19.68
C MET A 110 -8.13 7.50 19.51
N ALA A 111 -8.38 6.33 18.94
CA ALA A 111 -9.68 5.70 18.90
C ALA A 111 -9.74 4.59 19.96
N GLN A 112 -10.86 4.52 20.67
CA GLN A 112 -11.19 3.46 21.61
C GLN A 112 -12.48 2.79 21.14
N LEU A 113 -12.32 1.64 20.52
CA LEU A 113 -13.38 0.83 19.92
C LEU A 113 -13.38 -0.55 20.56
N ASN A 114 -14.45 -1.33 20.37
CA ASN A 114 -14.47 -2.70 20.87
C ASN A 114 -13.31 -3.51 20.24
N GLY A 115 -12.43 -4.04 21.08
CA GLY A 115 -11.24 -4.78 20.64
C GLY A 115 -10.10 -3.95 20.04
N TYR A 116 -10.17 -2.61 20.04
CA TYR A 116 -9.09 -1.76 19.51
C TYR A 116 -8.89 -0.46 20.32
N ARG A 117 -7.66 -0.20 20.74
CA ARG A 117 -7.23 1.07 21.32
C ARG A 117 -5.90 1.51 20.70
N GLY A 118 -5.91 2.61 19.96
CA GLY A 118 -4.72 3.11 19.27
C GLY A 118 -5.00 4.32 18.39
N TYR A 119 -3.96 4.85 17.75
CA TYR A 119 -4.10 5.94 16.78
C TYR A 119 -4.83 5.48 15.52
N LEU A 120 -5.87 6.22 15.15
CA LEU A 120 -6.75 5.91 14.03
C LEU A 120 -5.98 5.79 12.71
N TYR A 121 -5.10 6.74 12.42
CA TYR A 121 -4.38 6.78 11.16
C TYR A 121 -2.92 6.36 11.29
N ASN A 122 -2.41 5.79 10.21
CA ASN A 122 -1.03 5.46 9.94
C ASN A 122 -0.62 6.16 8.65
N LYS A 123 0.69 6.44 8.51
CA LYS A 123 1.31 6.62 7.20
C LYS A 123 1.46 5.23 6.60
N SER A 124 0.39 4.75 5.96
CA SER A 124 0.32 3.41 5.39
C SER A 124 1.02 3.42 4.04
N HIS A 125 1.89 2.44 3.80
CA HIS A 125 2.67 2.39 2.57
C HIS A 125 1.84 1.80 1.44
N LEU A 126 2.15 2.24 0.22
CA LEU A 126 1.73 1.54 -0.99
C LEU A 126 2.69 0.38 -1.26
N LEU A 127 4.01 0.63 -1.23
CA LEU A 127 5.03 -0.42 -1.19
C LEU A 127 5.67 -0.47 0.20
N ALA A 128 5.48 -1.58 0.91
CA ALA A 128 6.01 -1.76 2.25
C ALA A 128 7.53 -1.64 2.32
N TRP A 129 8.06 -1.17 3.46
CA TRP A 129 9.50 -1.20 3.74
C TRP A 129 10.11 -2.59 3.51
N SER A 130 9.44 -3.63 4.00
CA SER A 130 9.89 -5.03 3.89
C SER A 130 9.85 -5.59 2.46
N LEU A 131 9.27 -4.84 1.51
CA LEU A 131 9.28 -5.13 0.08
C LEU A 131 10.20 -4.15 -0.68
N GLY A 132 10.95 -3.31 0.04
CA GLY A 132 11.91 -2.33 -0.49
C GLY A 132 11.33 -0.96 -0.83
N GLY A 133 10.14 -0.62 -0.34
CA GLY A 133 9.60 0.74 -0.45
C GLY A 133 10.29 1.74 0.47
N ASP A 134 10.26 3.02 0.11
CA ASP A 134 10.88 4.10 0.89
C ASP A 134 9.90 4.70 1.93
N MET A 135 10.40 5.65 2.72
CA MET A 135 9.63 6.37 3.74
C MET A 135 9.12 7.74 3.23
N GLN A 136 9.03 7.97 1.92
CA GLN A 136 8.72 9.28 1.35
C GLN A 136 7.22 9.46 1.08
N THR A 137 6.77 10.71 0.96
CA THR A 137 5.35 11.05 0.80
C THR A 137 4.69 10.34 -0.38
N HIS A 138 5.39 10.21 -1.51
CA HIS A 138 4.90 9.52 -2.71
C HIS A 138 4.64 8.02 -2.53
N ASN A 139 5.04 7.43 -1.40
CA ASN A 139 4.84 6.01 -1.10
C ASN A 139 3.88 5.77 0.08
N VAL A 140 3.28 6.81 0.64
CA VAL A 140 2.37 6.67 1.79
C VAL A 140 1.09 7.46 1.63
N ILE A 141 0.00 6.92 2.17
CA ILE A 141 -1.29 7.58 2.31
C ILE A 141 -1.67 7.72 3.78
N LEU A 142 -2.65 8.59 4.08
CA LEU A 142 -3.33 8.58 5.36
C LEU A 142 -4.30 7.38 5.39
N GLY A 143 -3.78 6.23 5.84
CA GLY A 143 -4.54 4.99 5.97
C GLY A 143 -5.04 4.78 7.39
N THR A 144 -6.23 4.24 7.59
CA THR A 144 -6.66 3.79 8.93
C THR A 144 -5.76 2.64 9.40
N ARG A 145 -5.75 2.36 10.71
CA ARG A 145 -5.04 1.19 11.23
C ARG A 145 -5.56 -0.11 10.59
N ALA A 146 -6.88 -0.24 10.43
CA ALA A 146 -7.48 -1.40 9.79
C ALA A 146 -7.15 -1.49 8.27
N GLN A 147 -7.03 -0.38 7.56
CA GLN A 147 -6.53 -0.37 6.19
C GLN A 147 -5.08 -0.87 6.11
N ASN A 148 -4.26 -0.49 7.08
CA ASN A 148 -2.84 -0.86 7.09
C ASN A 148 -2.63 -2.35 7.43
N VAL A 149 -3.32 -2.87 8.46
CA VAL A 149 -3.03 -4.22 9.00
C VAL A 149 -4.27 -5.08 9.33
N GLY A 150 -5.47 -4.66 8.93
CA GLY A 150 -6.72 -5.36 9.28
C GLY A 150 -6.92 -5.45 10.78
N THR A 151 -7.24 -6.65 11.28
CA THR A 151 -7.35 -6.92 12.72
C THR A 151 -6.00 -7.09 13.41
N ASN A 152 -4.88 -6.97 12.67
CA ASN A 152 -3.52 -7.23 13.14
C ASN A 152 -3.33 -8.67 13.67
N ASP A 153 -4.08 -9.63 13.14
CA ASP A 153 -3.89 -11.06 13.37
C ASP A 153 -2.76 -11.57 12.46
N GLN A 154 -1.68 -12.06 13.06
CA GLN A 154 -0.54 -12.58 12.31
C GLN A 154 -0.85 -13.87 11.55
N ARG A 155 -1.86 -14.63 11.98
CA ARG A 155 -2.29 -15.87 11.33
C ARG A 155 -3.27 -15.62 10.19
N ASN A 156 -3.96 -14.48 10.23
CA ASN A 156 -4.93 -14.06 9.23
C ASN A 156 -4.71 -12.57 8.91
N PRO A 157 -3.65 -12.23 8.14
CA PRO A 157 -3.30 -10.85 7.88
C PRO A 157 -4.42 -10.16 7.09
N GLY A 158 -4.74 -8.93 7.49
CA GLY A 158 -5.71 -8.08 6.80
C GLY A 158 -5.11 -6.77 6.32
N GLY A 159 -5.94 -5.91 5.73
CA GLY A 159 -5.49 -4.65 5.15
C GLY A 159 -4.43 -4.85 4.06
N MET A 160 -3.49 -3.91 3.97
CA MET A 160 -2.30 -4.02 3.11
C MET A 160 -1.41 -5.20 3.53
N ALA A 161 -1.31 -5.48 4.82
CA ALA A 161 -0.46 -6.56 5.33
C ALA A 161 -0.79 -7.94 4.73
N TYR A 162 -2.02 -8.16 4.25
CA TYR A 162 -2.41 -9.38 3.54
C TYR A 162 -1.54 -9.63 2.29
N THR A 163 -1.60 -8.73 1.31
CA THR A 163 -0.90 -8.88 0.02
C THR A 163 0.61 -8.80 0.22
N GLU A 164 1.07 -7.98 1.16
CA GLU A 164 2.48 -7.88 1.48
C GLU A 164 3.03 -9.18 2.10
N THR A 165 2.28 -9.84 2.98
CA THR A 165 2.70 -11.09 3.62
C THR A 165 2.76 -12.22 2.60
N LEU A 166 1.75 -12.35 1.76
CA LEU A 166 1.76 -13.36 0.70
C LEU A 166 2.92 -13.15 -0.27
N THR A 167 3.23 -11.91 -0.63
CA THR A 167 4.38 -11.57 -1.50
C THR A 167 5.71 -11.95 -0.85
N ARG A 168 5.91 -11.64 0.44
CA ARG A 168 7.11 -12.05 1.18
C ARG A 168 7.27 -13.58 1.22
N ASN A 169 6.18 -14.29 1.53
CA ASN A 169 6.18 -15.75 1.61
C ASN A 169 6.49 -16.39 0.25
N TYR A 170 5.93 -15.85 -0.83
CA TYR A 170 6.21 -16.30 -2.18
C TYR A 170 7.69 -16.14 -2.54
N LEU A 171 8.23 -14.92 -2.40
CA LEU A 171 9.64 -14.65 -2.72
C LEU A 171 10.62 -15.43 -1.84
N SER A 172 10.24 -15.73 -0.59
CA SER A 172 11.08 -16.56 0.30
C SER A 172 11.18 -18.01 -0.16
N SER A 173 10.12 -18.53 -0.80
CA SER A 173 10.05 -19.89 -1.33
C SER A 173 10.49 -20.02 -2.79
N HIS A 174 10.53 -18.91 -3.53
CA HIS A 174 10.87 -18.83 -4.97
C HIS A 174 11.89 -17.71 -5.17
N GLN A 175 13.12 -17.95 -4.68
CA GLN A 175 14.15 -16.91 -4.61
C GLN A 175 14.71 -16.49 -5.97
N ASP A 176 14.49 -17.33 -6.98
CA ASP A 176 14.86 -17.15 -8.39
C ASP A 176 13.74 -16.49 -9.24
N ASP A 177 12.59 -16.16 -8.62
CA ASP A 177 11.50 -15.43 -9.27
C ASP A 177 11.44 -13.96 -8.80
N ALA A 178 10.59 -13.19 -9.46
CA ALA A 178 10.21 -11.84 -9.07
C ALA A 178 8.68 -11.69 -9.09
N VAL A 179 8.19 -10.62 -8.46
CA VAL A 179 6.77 -10.32 -8.36
C VAL A 179 6.52 -8.91 -8.87
N ALA A 180 5.65 -8.78 -9.88
CA ALA A 180 5.03 -7.51 -10.22
C ALA A 180 4.01 -7.13 -9.15
N TYR A 181 4.13 -5.92 -8.61
CA TYR A 181 3.31 -5.41 -7.52
C TYR A 181 2.92 -3.97 -7.83
N GLN A 182 1.63 -3.66 -7.93
CA GLN A 182 1.12 -2.32 -8.20
C GLN A 182 0.02 -1.96 -7.21
N VAL A 183 0.09 -0.76 -6.64
CA VAL A 183 -0.89 -0.25 -5.69
C VAL A 183 -1.40 1.10 -6.15
N ILE A 184 -2.72 1.19 -6.30
CA ILE A 184 -3.41 2.36 -6.84
C ILE A 184 -4.36 2.89 -5.75
N PRO A 185 -4.07 4.04 -5.14
CA PRO A 185 -4.99 4.69 -4.20
C PRO A 185 -6.16 5.31 -4.97
N ILE A 186 -7.39 5.05 -4.53
CA ILE A 186 -8.60 5.55 -5.20
C ILE A 186 -9.24 6.65 -4.37
N TYR A 187 -9.40 7.82 -4.98
CA TYR A 187 -10.02 9.01 -4.40
C TYR A 187 -11.35 9.32 -5.10
N VAL A 188 -12.31 9.94 -4.40
CA VAL A 188 -13.54 10.44 -5.03
C VAL A 188 -13.48 11.97 -5.09
N GLY A 189 -13.56 12.53 -6.29
CA GLY A 189 -13.49 13.98 -6.50
C GLY A 189 -12.24 14.61 -5.90
N GLN A 190 -12.44 15.60 -5.02
CA GLN A 190 -11.38 16.37 -4.35
C GLN A 190 -11.02 15.83 -2.96
N GLU A 191 -11.48 14.63 -2.60
CA GLU A 191 -11.08 13.99 -1.34
C GLU A 191 -9.56 13.87 -1.25
N LEU A 192 -9.03 14.19 -0.07
CA LEU A 192 -7.60 14.12 0.23
C LEU A 192 -7.19 12.78 0.84
N VAL A 193 -8.16 12.02 1.35
CA VAL A 193 -7.97 10.67 1.90
C VAL A 193 -8.55 9.69 0.89
N PRO A 194 -7.82 8.66 0.46
CA PRO A 194 -8.36 7.70 -0.49
C PRO A 194 -9.42 6.83 0.18
N ARG A 195 -10.42 6.38 -0.58
CA ARG A 195 -11.44 5.41 -0.12
C ARG A 195 -10.87 4.01 0.12
N GLY A 196 -9.72 3.74 -0.48
CA GLY A 196 -9.02 2.47 -0.38
C GLY A 196 -7.87 2.41 -1.37
N THR A 197 -7.23 1.25 -1.42
CA THR A 197 -6.16 0.95 -2.36
C THR A 197 -6.51 -0.31 -3.13
N HIS A 198 -6.28 -0.27 -4.44
CA HIS A 198 -6.36 -1.44 -5.31
C HIS A 198 -4.95 -2.02 -5.46
N VAL A 199 -4.77 -3.27 -5.03
CA VAL A 199 -3.48 -3.96 -5.00
C VAL A 199 -3.48 -5.10 -6.00
N LEU A 200 -2.53 -5.06 -6.92
CA LEU A 200 -2.33 -6.02 -8.00
C LEU A 200 -0.98 -6.70 -7.79
N VAL A 201 -0.98 -8.03 -7.77
CA VAL A 201 0.23 -8.84 -7.56
C VAL A 201 0.27 -9.95 -8.58
N GLN A 202 1.42 -10.20 -9.19
CA GLN A 202 1.61 -11.35 -10.07
C GLN A 202 3.08 -11.78 -10.11
N SER A 203 3.33 -13.08 -10.02
CA SER A 203 4.65 -13.63 -10.29
C SER A 203 5.09 -13.38 -11.75
N ILE A 204 6.39 -13.17 -11.95
CA ILE A 204 6.98 -12.97 -13.27
C ILE A 204 7.19 -14.30 -14.00
N ASP A 205 7.68 -15.34 -13.32
CA ASP A 205 7.93 -16.65 -13.96
C ASP A 205 6.72 -17.60 -13.92
N ASN A 206 5.86 -17.49 -12.90
CA ASN A 206 4.70 -18.35 -12.65
C ASN A 206 3.38 -17.55 -12.41
N PRO A 207 2.94 -16.71 -13.36
CA PRO A 207 1.82 -15.78 -13.18
C PRO A 207 0.47 -16.45 -12.85
N ILE A 208 0.29 -17.72 -13.21
CA ILE A 208 -0.92 -18.50 -12.90
C ILE A 208 -0.90 -19.01 -11.45
N LYS A 209 0.28 -19.35 -10.91
CA LYS A 209 0.41 -19.92 -9.56
C LYS A 209 0.35 -18.87 -8.45
N PHE A 210 0.86 -17.68 -8.71
CA PHE A 210 0.86 -16.60 -7.74
C PHE A 210 0.37 -15.29 -8.38
N HIS A 211 -0.87 -14.94 -8.07
CA HIS A 211 -1.47 -13.67 -8.44
C HIS A 211 -2.52 -13.25 -7.41
N LEU A 212 -2.68 -11.94 -7.23
CA LEU A 212 -3.68 -11.35 -6.35
C LEU A 212 -4.30 -10.13 -7.04
N ASN A 213 -5.61 -9.98 -6.89
CA ASN A 213 -6.31 -8.76 -7.23
C ASN A 213 -7.23 -8.36 -6.07
N VAL A 214 -6.78 -7.39 -5.27
CA VAL A 214 -7.33 -7.11 -3.95
C VAL A 214 -7.71 -5.65 -3.81
N TRP A 215 -8.93 -5.39 -3.36
CA TRP A 215 -9.36 -4.09 -2.88
C TRP A 215 -9.19 -4.02 -1.36
N VAL A 216 -8.41 -3.06 -0.88
CA VAL A 216 -8.19 -2.80 0.55
C VAL A 216 -8.94 -1.53 0.95
N PHE A 217 -9.85 -1.64 1.91
CA PHE A 217 -10.71 -0.54 2.33
C PHE A 217 -9.97 0.42 3.26
N ASN A 218 -10.04 1.73 2.98
CA ASN A 218 -9.58 2.77 3.90
C ASN A 218 -10.67 3.15 4.91
N THR A 219 -11.07 2.18 5.72
CA THR A 219 -12.16 2.32 6.69
C THR A 219 -11.72 1.85 8.07
N GLN A 220 -12.41 2.29 9.10
CA GLN A 220 -12.28 1.77 10.45
C GLN A 220 -13.69 1.53 10.98
N ALA A 221 -14.02 0.30 11.35
CA ALA A 221 -15.36 -0.02 11.85
C ALA A 221 -15.76 0.89 13.02
N GLY A 222 -16.98 1.45 12.95
CA GLY A 222 -17.49 2.40 13.94
C GLY A 222 -16.99 3.84 13.78
N ILE A 223 -16.21 4.16 12.74
CA ILE A 223 -15.71 5.52 12.48
C ILE A 223 -16.02 5.93 11.03
N THR A 224 -16.59 7.13 10.87
CA THR A 224 -16.70 7.77 9.56
C THR A 224 -15.37 8.44 9.22
N ILE A 225 -14.80 8.05 8.08
CA ILE A 225 -13.59 8.65 7.52
C ILE A 225 -14.05 9.77 6.57
N PRO A 226 -13.58 11.02 6.79
CA PRO A 226 -13.95 12.18 5.98
C PRO A 226 -13.48 12.03 4.53
#